data_AF-A0A7V6V4V0-F1
#
_entry.id   AF-A0A7V6V4V0-F1
#
_cell.length_a   1.000
_cell.length_b   1.000
_cell.length_c   1.000
_cell.angle_alpha   90.00
_cell.angle_beta   90.00
_cell.angle_gamma   90.00
#
_symmetry.space_group_name_H-M   'P 1'
#
loop_
_entity.id
_entity.type
_entity.pdbx_description
1 polymer ?
#
loop_
_entity_poly.entity_id
_entity_poly.type
_entity_poly.pdbx_seq_one_letter_code
_entity_poly.pdbx_strand_id
1 'polypeptide(L)'
;MSKYYYYVNLQLNQTTERGASVDLETLLDDILDAADYMNSAYQKTRCLLIMQVHDLEIDLMLLSSTPMQPQDIADELRVFSGYLIDECGWSVLSSDPSLFIMNPERMYEFNPWQAQLALFDSGHDLMQLEEWFDPLFESPEAVDQQPQKPEMQETEPIEEISDEQMLSALRFIIDVQNLGSYEAVSRKKDLLQRIKNLLLPWTHL
;
A
#
# COMPACT_ATOMS: atom_id res chain seq x y z
N MET A 1 19.65 9.62 2.30
CA MET A 1 18.62 10.55 2.84
C MET A 1 17.62 9.73 3.63
N SER A 2 17.08 10.25 4.74
CA SER A 2 16.02 9.55 5.46
C SER A 2 14.74 9.56 4.62
N LYS A 3 14.06 8.41 4.53
CA LYS A 3 12.77 8.26 3.84
C LYS A 3 11.67 8.08 4.89
N TYR A 4 10.54 8.71 4.65
CA TYR A 4 9.32 8.60 5.46
C TYR A 4 8.25 7.89 4.64
N TYR A 5 7.52 6.97 5.28
CA TYR A 5 6.52 6.13 4.63
C TYR A 5 5.19 6.35 5.32
N TYR A 6 4.18 6.81 4.59
CA TYR A 6 2.86 7.06 5.12
C TYR A 6 1.87 6.13 4.45
N TYR A 7 1.28 5.24 5.22
CA TYR A 7 0.13 4.47 4.76
C TYR A 7 -1.13 5.32 4.93
N VAL A 8 -1.95 5.36 3.89
CA VAL A 8 -3.20 6.11 3.85
C VAL A 8 -4.27 5.26 3.16
N ASN A 9 -5.42 5.14 3.81
CA ASN A 9 -6.63 4.57 3.22
C ASN A 9 -7.58 5.70 2.82
N LEU A 10 -7.93 5.73 1.54
CA LEU A 10 -8.93 6.64 0.96
C LEU A 10 -10.25 5.91 0.80
N GLN A 11 -11.34 6.59 1.11
CA GLN A 11 -12.68 6.10 0.83
C GLN A 11 -13.43 7.15 0.01
N LEU A 12 -14.24 6.72 -0.97
CA LEU A 12 -15.07 7.66 -1.71
C LEU A 12 -15.98 8.46 -0.76
N ASN A 13 -15.94 9.79 -0.89
CA ASN A 13 -16.79 10.71 -0.15
C ASN A 13 -18.18 10.78 -0.78
N GLN A 14 -19.23 10.97 0.03
CA GLN A 14 -20.62 11.23 -0.39
C GLN A 14 -20.99 10.56 -1.72
N THR A 15 -20.93 9.24 -1.74
CA THR A 15 -21.10 8.45 -2.96
C THR A 15 -22.48 8.71 -3.58
N THR A 16 -22.52 8.91 -4.89
CA THR A 16 -23.76 8.91 -5.64
C THR A 16 -24.32 7.48 -5.71
N GLU A 17 -25.55 7.27 -6.19
CA GLU A 17 -26.05 5.90 -6.44
C GLU A 17 -25.13 5.09 -7.35
N ARG A 18 -24.48 5.78 -8.31
CA ARG A 18 -23.47 5.17 -9.19
C ARG A 18 -22.17 4.88 -8.44
N GLY A 19 -21.67 5.81 -7.64
CA GLY A 19 -20.47 5.60 -6.83
C GLY A 19 -20.64 4.49 -5.79
N ALA A 20 -21.81 4.35 -5.19
CA ALA A 20 -22.09 3.30 -4.21
C ALA A 20 -22.17 1.89 -4.80
N SER A 21 -22.33 1.79 -6.13
CA SER A 21 -22.41 0.52 -6.87
C SER A 21 -21.20 0.27 -7.76
N VAL A 22 -20.24 1.20 -7.80
CA VAL A 22 -19.01 1.02 -8.57
C VAL A 22 -18.07 0.10 -7.81
N ASP A 23 -17.41 -0.78 -8.55
CA ASP A 23 -16.27 -1.53 -8.05
C ASP A 23 -15.01 -0.79 -8.50
N LEU A 24 -14.28 -0.20 -7.55
CA LEU A 24 -13.08 0.58 -7.86
C LEU A 24 -11.98 -0.27 -8.52
N GLU A 25 -11.97 -1.59 -8.35
CA GLU A 25 -11.01 -2.46 -9.05
C GLU A 25 -11.19 -2.38 -10.58
N THR A 26 -12.42 -2.12 -11.05
CA THR A 26 -12.69 -1.94 -12.47
C THR A 26 -12.16 -0.61 -13.04
N LEU A 27 -11.79 0.32 -12.15
CA LEU A 27 -11.22 1.63 -12.47
C LEU A 27 -9.73 1.71 -12.06
N LEU A 28 -9.07 0.56 -11.90
CA LEU A 28 -7.67 0.50 -11.49
C LEU A 28 -6.74 1.28 -12.43
N ASP A 29 -6.98 1.22 -13.74
CA ASP A 29 -6.15 1.93 -14.72
C ASP A 29 -6.19 3.45 -14.48
N ASP A 30 -7.38 4.04 -14.27
CA ASP A 30 -7.53 5.46 -13.93
C ASP A 30 -6.77 5.83 -12.64
N ILE A 31 -6.83 4.95 -11.63
CA ILE A 31 -6.15 5.13 -10.34
C ILE A 31 -4.62 5.12 -10.51
N LEU A 32 -4.10 4.21 -11.34
CA LEU A 32 -2.68 4.12 -11.64
C LEU A 32 -2.21 5.33 -12.44
N ASP A 33 -2.96 5.75 -13.46
CA ASP A 33 -2.65 6.95 -14.26
C ASP A 33 -2.60 8.22 -13.39
N ALA A 34 -3.53 8.36 -12.44
CA ALA A 34 -3.53 9.47 -11.49
C ALA A 34 -2.31 9.45 -10.55
N ALA A 35 -1.88 8.27 -10.11
CA ALA A 35 -0.67 8.11 -9.31
C ALA A 35 0.57 8.50 -10.12
N ASP A 36 0.68 8.04 -11.36
CA ASP A 36 1.78 8.38 -12.27
C ASP A 36 1.83 9.87 -12.58
N TYR A 37 0.67 10.49 -12.83
CA TYR A 37 0.57 11.93 -13.00
C TYR A 37 1.10 12.68 -11.77
N MET A 38 0.65 12.31 -10.57
CA MET A 38 1.13 12.89 -9.32
C MET A 38 2.65 12.70 -9.15
N ASN A 39 3.14 11.48 -9.38
CA ASN A 39 4.56 11.13 -9.27
C ASN A 39 5.44 11.93 -10.25
N SER A 40 4.93 12.19 -11.46
CA SER A 40 5.61 13.03 -12.45
C SER A 40 5.68 14.50 -12.02
N ALA A 41 4.71 14.99 -11.23
CA ALA A 41 4.68 16.36 -10.73
C ALA A 41 5.63 16.58 -9.53
N TYR A 42 5.84 15.55 -8.70
CA TYR A 42 6.62 15.64 -7.46
C TYR A 42 8.00 14.95 -7.50
N GLN A 43 8.50 14.67 -8.71
CA GLN A 43 9.74 13.94 -8.99
C GLN A 43 10.83 14.16 -7.92
N LYS A 44 11.41 13.06 -7.44
CA LYS A 44 12.54 13.00 -6.49
C LYS A 44 12.23 13.45 -5.06
N THR A 45 11.08 14.07 -4.79
CA THR A 45 10.72 14.50 -3.43
C THR A 45 9.71 13.58 -2.78
N ARG A 46 8.77 13.07 -3.58
CA ARG A 46 7.65 12.23 -3.13
C ARG A 46 7.29 11.19 -4.19
N CYS A 47 6.70 10.09 -3.73
CA CYS A 47 6.19 9.01 -4.59
C CYS A 47 4.94 8.42 -3.93
N LEU A 48 3.83 8.39 -4.66
CA LEU A 48 2.59 7.73 -4.29
C LEU A 48 2.54 6.36 -4.94
N LEU A 49 2.28 5.34 -4.13
CA LEU A 49 2.11 3.96 -4.58
C LEU A 49 0.71 3.48 -4.23
N ILE A 50 0.06 2.87 -5.21
CA ILE A 50 -1.21 2.20 -5.02
C ILE A 50 -0.90 0.81 -4.50
N MET A 51 -1.27 0.56 -3.24
CA MET A 51 -0.99 -0.70 -2.55
C MET A 51 -2.09 -1.70 -2.88
N GLN A 52 -3.34 -1.25 -2.78
CA GLN A 52 -4.49 -2.08 -3.04
C GLN A 52 -5.71 -1.22 -3.35
N VAL A 53 -6.63 -1.78 -4.13
CA VAL A 53 -7.94 -1.21 -4.40
C VAL A 53 -8.96 -2.27 -4.00
N HIS A 54 -9.97 -1.90 -3.21
CA HIS A 54 -11.03 -2.81 -2.76
C HIS A 54 -12.35 -2.07 -2.70
N ASP A 55 -13.41 -2.60 -3.29
CA ASP A 55 -14.77 -2.06 -3.18
C ASP A 55 -14.80 -0.53 -3.44
N LEU A 56 -14.85 0.27 -2.37
CA LEU A 56 -14.92 1.74 -2.35
C LEU A 56 -13.72 2.39 -1.65
N GLU A 57 -12.68 1.62 -1.37
CA GLU A 57 -11.46 2.02 -0.66
C GLU A 57 -10.22 1.85 -1.55
N ILE A 58 -9.26 2.77 -1.38
CA ILE A 58 -7.95 2.71 -2.01
C ILE A 58 -6.90 2.81 -0.92
N ASP A 59 -6.08 1.77 -0.80
CA ASP A 59 -4.92 1.73 0.07
C ASP A 59 -3.71 2.24 -0.69
N LEU A 60 -3.03 3.24 -0.13
CA LEU A 60 -1.89 3.89 -0.73
C LEU A 60 -0.75 4.03 0.26
N MET A 61 0.46 4.08 -0.29
CA MET A 61 1.67 4.41 0.43
C MET A 61 2.29 5.66 -0.19
N LEU A 62 2.41 6.72 0.59
CA LEU A 62 3.11 7.94 0.22
C LEU A 62 4.52 7.92 0.82
N LEU A 63 5.52 7.95 -0.06
CA LEU A 63 6.92 8.07 0.29
C LEU A 63 7.32 9.54 0.20
N SER A 64 8.08 10.03 1.18
CA SER A 64 8.58 11.41 1.21
C SER A 64 10.01 11.48 1.72
N SER A 65 10.77 12.42 1.18
CA SER A 65 12.13 12.77 1.67
C SER A 65 12.12 13.64 2.93
N THR A 66 10.97 14.22 3.27
CA THR A 66 10.77 15.06 4.46
C THR A 66 9.59 14.58 5.29
N PRO A 67 9.61 14.78 6.62
CA PRO A 67 8.45 14.47 7.45
C PRO A 67 7.26 15.34 7.02
N MET A 68 6.05 14.77 7.01
CA MET A 68 4.82 15.42 6.57
C MET A 68 3.80 15.42 7.71
N GLN A 69 3.05 16.51 7.82
CA GLN A 69 1.87 16.55 8.68
C GLN A 69 0.65 15.99 7.93
N PRO A 70 -0.40 15.55 8.65
CA PRO A 70 -1.61 15.02 8.02
C PRO A 70 -2.24 15.97 7.00
N GLN A 71 -2.17 17.29 7.27
CA GLN A 71 -2.65 18.32 6.35
C GLN A 71 -1.86 18.35 5.04
N ASP A 72 -0.53 18.21 5.11
CA ASP A 72 0.31 18.18 3.92
C ASP A 72 -0.06 16.97 3.06
N ILE A 73 -0.24 15.79 3.67
CA ILE A 73 -0.66 14.56 2.97
C ILE A 73 -2.03 14.78 2.29
N ALA A 74 -2.99 15.39 2.97
CA ALA A 74 -4.29 15.69 2.40
C ALA A 74 -4.20 16.64 1.20
N ASP A 75 -3.31 17.65 1.27
CA ASP A 75 -3.09 18.59 0.17
C ASP A 75 -2.46 17.92 -1.06
N GLU A 76 -1.55 16.97 -0.87
CA GLU A 76 -1.00 16.17 -1.95
C GLU A 76 -2.07 15.28 -2.61
N LEU A 77 -2.90 14.63 -1.81
CA LEU A 77 -3.96 13.75 -2.30
C LEU A 77 -5.09 14.51 -3.01
N ARG A 78 -5.19 15.83 -2.84
CA ARG A 78 -6.07 16.66 -3.67
C ARG A 78 -5.61 16.72 -5.12
N VAL A 79 -4.31 16.66 -5.39
CA VAL A 79 -3.80 16.63 -6.78
C VAL A 79 -4.18 15.31 -7.44
N PHE A 80 -3.98 14.20 -6.74
CA PHE A 80 -4.45 12.87 -7.16
C PHE A 80 -5.96 12.84 -7.42
N SER A 81 -6.75 13.37 -6.47
CA SER A 81 -8.22 13.44 -6.60
C SER A 81 -8.65 14.35 -7.77
N GLY A 82 -7.96 15.47 -7.97
CA GLY A 82 -8.24 16.41 -9.05
C GLY A 82 -8.08 15.77 -10.41
N TYR A 83 -7.00 15.00 -10.63
CA TYR A 83 -6.80 14.26 -11.87
C TYR A 83 -7.95 13.30 -12.17
N LEU A 84 -8.36 12.51 -11.17
CA LEU A 84 -9.48 11.56 -11.34
C LEU A 84 -10.80 12.27 -11.67
N ILE A 85 -11.06 13.42 -11.04
CA ILE A 85 -12.27 14.20 -11.32
C ILE A 85 -12.24 14.79 -12.73
N ASP A 86 -11.16 15.49 -13.06
CA ASP A 86 -11.09 16.36 -14.24
C ASP A 86 -10.77 15.58 -15.51
N GLU A 87 -9.82 14.64 -15.44
CA GLU A 87 -9.34 13.87 -16.61
C GLU A 87 -10.09 12.54 -16.75
N CYS A 88 -10.34 11.82 -15.65
CA CYS A 88 -11.03 10.51 -15.68
C CYS A 88 -12.56 10.63 -15.52
N GLY A 89 -13.08 11.82 -15.22
CA GLY A 89 -14.53 12.06 -15.13
C GLY A 89 -15.19 11.45 -13.88
N TRP A 90 -14.45 11.25 -12.80
CA TRP A 90 -14.97 10.66 -11.55
C TRP A 90 -15.95 11.55 -10.78
N SER A 91 -16.23 12.76 -11.26
CA SER A 91 -17.30 13.63 -10.75
C SER A 91 -18.69 12.99 -10.71
N VAL A 92 -18.90 11.89 -11.46
CA VAL A 92 -20.16 11.13 -11.42
C VAL A 92 -20.26 10.18 -10.22
N LEU A 93 -19.14 9.87 -9.56
CA LEU A 93 -19.07 8.88 -8.47
C LEU A 93 -19.27 9.50 -7.09
N SER A 94 -18.87 10.76 -6.90
CA SER A 94 -19.04 11.52 -5.65
C SER A 94 -19.79 12.82 -5.94
N SER A 95 -20.71 13.21 -5.06
CA SER A 95 -21.32 14.55 -5.11
C SER A 95 -20.45 15.64 -4.48
N ASP A 96 -19.39 15.25 -3.76
CA ASP A 96 -18.47 16.17 -3.10
C ASP A 96 -17.25 16.44 -4.01
N PRO A 97 -16.81 17.71 -4.15
CA PRO A 97 -15.59 18.06 -4.89
C PRO A 97 -14.32 17.44 -4.29
N SER A 98 -14.34 17.06 -3.01
CA SER A 98 -13.34 16.18 -2.42
C SER A 98 -13.76 14.73 -2.65
N LEU A 99 -13.29 14.15 -3.77
CA LEU A 99 -13.63 12.79 -4.22
C LEU A 99 -13.44 11.74 -3.11
N PHE A 100 -12.37 11.89 -2.32
CA PHE A 100 -12.05 10.98 -1.23
C PHE A 100 -12.05 11.67 0.13
N ILE A 101 -12.45 10.89 1.14
CA ILE A 101 -12.15 11.15 2.54
C ILE A 101 -10.97 10.26 2.93
N MET A 102 -9.96 10.86 3.55
CA MET A 102 -8.94 10.11 4.27
C MET A 102 -9.53 9.59 5.57
N ASN A 103 -9.39 8.28 5.83
CA ASN A 103 -9.75 7.75 7.14
C ASN A 103 -8.62 8.03 8.15
N PRO A 104 -8.81 8.95 9.12
CA PRO A 104 -7.74 9.34 10.03
C PRO A 104 -7.33 8.19 10.96
N GLU A 105 -8.23 7.24 11.24
CA GLU A 105 -7.91 6.04 12.02
C GLU A 105 -7.03 5.07 11.25
N ARG A 106 -6.89 5.22 9.93
CA ARG A 106 -6.09 4.37 9.04
C ARG A 106 -4.96 5.14 8.36
N MET A 107 -4.48 6.20 9.00
CA MET A 107 -3.31 6.94 8.57
C MET A 107 -2.16 6.69 9.54
N TYR A 108 -1.08 6.07 9.07
CA TYR A 108 0.05 5.71 9.91
C TYR A 108 1.38 6.02 9.23
N GLU A 109 2.34 6.52 10.00
CA GLU A 109 3.73 6.51 9.59
C GLU A 109 4.29 5.10 9.83
N PHE A 110 4.78 4.47 8.77
CA PHE A 110 5.46 3.20 8.83
C PHE A 110 6.95 3.43 9.06
N ASN A 111 7.53 2.63 9.95
CA ASN A 111 8.98 2.49 9.97
C ASN A 111 9.46 1.77 8.69
N PRO A 112 10.75 1.85 8.33
CA PRO A 112 11.26 1.29 7.08
C PRO A 112 10.95 -0.21 6.90
N TRP A 113 10.97 -0.98 7.98
CA TRP A 113 10.67 -2.41 7.95
C TRP A 113 9.18 -2.68 7.67
N GLN A 114 8.27 -1.95 8.31
CA GLN A 114 6.82 -2.05 8.05
C GLN A 114 6.48 -1.68 6.60
N ALA A 115 7.11 -0.61 6.10
CA ALA A 115 6.96 -0.21 4.71
C ALA A 115 7.46 -1.29 3.76
N GLN A 116 8.64 -1.85 4.03
CA GLN A 116 9.21 -2.91 3.21
C GLN A 116 8.29 -4.13 3.09
N LEU A 117 7.72 -4.57 4.22
CA LEU A 117 6.82 -5.71 4.21
C LEU A 117 5.51 -5.40 3.47
N ALA A 118 4.94 -4.22 3.70
CA ALA A 118 3.70 -3.83 3.01
C ALA A 118 3.90 -3.74 1.50
N LEU A 119 5.05 -3.23 1.04
CA LEU A 119 5.41 -3.18 -0.38
C LEU A 119 5.60 -4.59 -0.97
N PHE A 120 6.27 -5.47 -0.23
CA PHE A 120 6.42 -6.87 -0.64
C PHE A 120 5.06 -7.57 -0.77
N ASP A 121 4.16 -7.37 0.20
CA ASP A 121 2.82 -7.98 0.20
C ASP A 121 1.94 -7.48 -0.96
N SER A 122 2.12 -6.24 -1.41
CA SER A 122 1.41 -5.68 -2.58
C SER A 122 2.10 -5.99 -3.91
N GLY A 123 3.24 -6.68 -3.90
CA GLY A 123 3.99 -7.04 -5.09
C GLY A 123 4.87 -5.92 -5.66
N HIS A 124 5.07 -4.83 -4.90
CA HIS A 124 6.01 -3.76 -5.26
C HIS A 124 7.44 -4.12 -4.87
N ASP A 125 8.37 -3.89 -5.79
CA ASP A 125 9.80 -4.10 -5.54
C ASP A 125 10.46 -2.81 -5.00
N LEU A 126 11.01 -2.90 -3.78
CA LEU A 126 11.75 -1.80 -3.16
C LEU A 126 12.97 -1.35 -3.94
N MET A 127 13.63 -2.25 -4.67
CA MET A 127 14.82 -1.88 -5.42
C MET A 127 14.45 -0.87 -6.53
N GLN A 128 13.30 -1.05 -7.18
CA GLN A 128 12.79 -0.12 -8.19
C GLN A 128 12.40 1.23 -7.58
N LEU A 129 11.94 1.23 -6.32
CA LEU A 129 11.63 2.45 -5.58
C LEU A 129 12.87 3.22 -5.12
N GLU A 130 13.99 2.55 -4.88
CA GLU A 130 15.23 3.24 -4.56
C GLU A 130 15.77 4.02 -5.76
N GLU A 131 15.64 3.47 -6.97
CA GLU A 131 16.01 4.13 -8.22
C GLU A 131 15.22 5.43 -8.45
N TRP A 132 13.92 5.46 -8.12
CA TRP A 132 13.08 6.65 -8.24
C TRP A 132 13.54 7.84 -7.39
N PHE A 133 14.23 7.57 -6.27
CA PHE A 133 14.76 8.61 -5.38
C PHE A 133 16.26 8.88 -5.62
N ASP A 134 16.90 8.21 -6.57
CA ASP A 134 18.29 8.50 -6.91
C ASP A 134 18.36 9.78 -7.76
N PRO A 135 19.01 10.85 -7.27
CA PRO A 135 19.14 12.09 -8.02
C PRO A 135 19.88 11.93 -9.36
N LEU A 136 20.70 10.88 -9.51
CA LEU A 136 21.44 10.53 -10.72
C LEU A 136 20.64 9.65 -11.70
N PHE A 137 19.47 9.15 -11.28
CA PHE A 137 18.59 8.40 -12.18
C PHE A 137 17.83 9.40 -13.06
N GLU A 138 18.15 9.38 -14.36
CA GLU A 138 17.33 10.02 -15.39
C GLU A 138 16.22 9.03 -15.73
N SER A 139 14.97 9.42 -15.47
CA SER A 139 13.80 8.59 -15.77
C SER A 139 13.88 8.13 -17.22
N PRO A 140 13.89 6.81 -17.51
CA PRO A 140 13.83 6.35 -18.88
C PRO A 140 12.47 6.79 -19.44
N GLU A 141 12.50 7.64 -20.47
CA GLU A 141 11.32 8.00 -21.25
C GLU A 141 10.50 6.75 -21.53
N ALA A 142 9.24 6.72 -21.07
CA ALA A 142 8.33 5.58 -21.04
C ALA A 142 8.61 4.53 -22.11
N VAL A 143 9.43 3.53 -21.76
CA VAL A 143 9.59 2.33 -22.57
C VAL A 143 8.49 1.39 -22.15
N ASP A 144 7.56 1.14 -23.06
CA ASP A 144 6.48 0.16 -22.98
C ASP A 144 7.05 -1.21 -22.57
N GLN A 145 7.03 -1.53 -21.28
CA GLN A 145 7.53 -2.79 -20.73
C GLN A 145 6.36 -3.75 -20.54
N GLN A 146 6.26 -4.73 -21.45
CA GLN A 146 5.41 -5.89 -21.24
C GLN A 146 5.84 -6.65 -19.97
N PRO A 147 4.89 -7.16 -19.17
CA PRO A 147 5.19 -7.83 -17.91
C PRO A 147 5.98 -9.12 -18.17
N GLN A 148 7.23 -9.15 -17.72
CA GLN A 148 8.02 -10.38 -17.67
C GLN A 148 7.59 -11.22 -16.46
N LYS A 149 7.34 -12.50 -16.73
CA LYS A 149 6.95 -13.51 -15.75
C LYS A 149 8.10 -13.73 -14.74
N PRO A 150 7.85 -13.71 -13.42
CA PRO A 150 8.90 -13.96 -12.44
C PRO A 150 9.36 -15.42 -12.52
N GLU A 151 10.64 -15.63 -12.82
CA GLU A 151 11.31 -16.92 -12.65
C GLU A 151 11.48 -17.21 -11.15
N MET A 152 10.94 -18.34 -10.70
CA MET A 152 11.10 -18.82 -9.32
C MET A 152 12.58 -19.11 -9.04
N GLN A 153 13.21 -18.30 -8.19
CA GLN A 153 14.51 -18.62 -7.62
C GLN A 153 14.38 -19.70 -6.54
N GLU A 154 15.34 -20.63 -6.55
CA GLU A 154 15.47 -21.73 -5.61
C GLU A 154 15.69 -21.21 -4.18
N THR A 155 14.98 -21.79 -3.23
CA THR A 155 14.99 -21.41 -1.82
C THR A 155 16.34 -21.80 -1.19
N GLU A 156 17.08 -20.82 -0.69
CA GLU A 156 18.28 -21.05 0.12
C GLU A 156 17.95 -21.85 1.40
N PRO A 157 18.92 -22.62 1.93
CA PRO A 157 18.70 -23.41 3.14
C PRO A 157 18.43 -22.50 4.34
N ILE A 158 17.32 -22.77 5.03
CA ILE A 158 16.86 -22.04 6.22
C ILE A 158 17.97 -22.04 7.28
N GLU A 159 18.55 -20.88 7.55
CA GLU A 159 19.42 -20.65 8.70
C GLU A 159 18.65 -20.91 10.01
N GLU A 160 19.32 -21.47 11.03
CA GLU A 160 18.73 -21.72 12.35
C GLU A 160 18.22 -20.40 12.96
N ILE A 161 16.90 -20.27 13.07
CA ILE A 161 16.23 -19.12 13.69
C ILE A 161 16.41 -19.23 15.21
N SER A 162 16.88 -18.16 15.85
CA SER A 162 17.01 -18.13 17.31
C SER A 162 15.65 -18.03 18.02
N ASP A 163 15.58 -18.46 19.28
CA ASP A 163 14.35 -18.39 20.09
C ASP A 163 13.80 -16.95 20.20
N GLU A 164 14.69 -15.96 20.28
CA GLU A 164 14.31 -14.54 20.32
C GLU A 164 13.69 -14.08 18.99
N GLN A 165 14.25 -14.52 17.86
CA GLN A 165 13.71 -14.25 16.54
C GLN A 165 12.36 -14.93 16.34
N MET A 166 12.21 -16.17 16.82
CA MET A 166 10.95 -16.92 16.77
C MET A 166 9.85 -16.25 17.61
N LEU A 167 10.17 -15.80 18.82
CA LEU A 167 9.24 -15.06 19.68
C LEU A 167 8.85 -13.71 19.07
N SER A 168 9.79 -13.04 18.42
CA SER A 168 9.55 -11.75 17.74
C SER A 168 8.65 -11.93 16.53
N ALA A 169 8.89 -12.98 15.73
CA ALA A 169 8.03 -13.34 14.60
C ALA A 169 6.61 -13.70 15.06
N LEU A 170 6.44 -14.45 16.15
CA LEU A 170 5.11 -14.80 16.66
C LEU A 170 4.32 -13.58 17.17
N ARG A 171 4.97 -12.68 17.92
CA ARG A 171 4.33 -11.43 18.36
C ARG A 171 3.90 -10.59 17.18
N PHE A 172 4.78 -10.48 16.19
CA PHE A 172 4.50 -9.76 14.96
C PHE A 172 3.27 -10.31 14.22
N ILE A 173 3.18 -11.63 14.02
CA ILE A 173 2.01 -12.26 13.36
C ILE A 173 0.72 -11.96 14.12
N ILE A 174 0.76 -11.92 15.47
CA ILE A 174 -0.39 -11.57 16.30
C ILE A 174 -0.77 -10.10 16.12
N ASP A 175 0.18 -9.19 16.07
CA ASP A 175 -0.06 -7.75 15.96
C ASP A 175 -0.66 -7.36 14.60
N VAL A 176 -0.25 -8.05 13.52
CA VAL A 176 -0.73 -7.77 12.15
C VAL A 176 -1.90 -8.65 11.70
N GLN A 177 -2.46 -9.49 12.60
CA GLN A 177 -3.45 -10.51 12.22
C GLN A 177 -4.77 -9.94 11.66
N ASN A 178 -5.06 -8.67 11.96
CA ASN A 178 -6.27 -7.98 11.50
C ASN A 178 -5.99 -6.96 10.38
N LEU A 179 -4.77 -6.93 9.83
CA LEU A 179 -4.38 -6.03 8.74
C LEU A 179 -4.42 -6.74 7.38
N GLY A 180 -4.86 -6.02 6.35
CA GLY A 180 -4.98 -6.49 4.97
C GLY A 180 -6.41 -6.92 4.58
N SER A 181 -6.55 -7.49 3.39
CA SER A 181 -7.84 -7.92 2.84
C SER A 181 -8.56 -8.93 3.74
N TYR A 182 -9.89 -9.05 3.60
CA TYR A 182 -10.68 -10.04 4.34
C TYR A 182 -10.13 -11.46 4.18
N GLU A 183 -9.71 -11.83 2.97
CA GLU A 183 -9.05 -13.12 2.72
C GLU A 183 -7.71 -13.25 3.42
N ALA A 184 -6.87 -12.21 3.41
CA ALA A 184 -5.57 -12.23 4.08
C ALA A 184 -5.75 -12.35 5.61
N VAL A 185 -6.68 -11.58 6.18
CA VAL A 185 -7.05 -11.66 7.60
C VAL A 185 -7.59 -13.06 7.94
N SER A 186 -8.43 -13.65 7.08
CA SER A 186 -8.95 -15.01 7.26
C SER A 186 -7.83 -16.05 7.23
N ARG A 187 -6.91 -15.99 6.24
CA ARG A 187 -5.74 -16.87 6.15
C ARG A 187 -4.80 -16.72 7.35
N LYS A 188 -4.56 -15.49 7.81
CA LYS A 188 -3.73 -15.20 9.00
C LYS A 188 -4.37 -15.78 10.27
N LYS A 189 -5.69 -15.66 10.44
CA LYS A 189 -6.43 -16.27 11.55
C LYS A 189 -6.36 -17.79 11.53
N ASP A 190 -6.52 -18.41 10.36
CA ASP A 190 -6.38 -19.85 10.19
C ASP A 190 -4.97 -20.34 10.50
N LEU A 191 -3.95 -19.61 10.06
CA LEU A 191 -2.55 -19.91 10.33
C LEU A 191 -2.23 -19.79 11.82
N LEU A 192 -2.69 -18.73 12.50
CA LEU A 192 -2.58 -18.58 13.95
C LEU A 192 -3.28 -19.71 14.70
N GLN A 193 -4.45 -20.15 14.23
CA GLN A 193 -5.17 -21.27 14.85
C GLN A 193 -4.39 -22.59 14.69
N ARG A 194 -3.72 -22.81 13.55
CA ARG A 194 -2.83 -23.97 13.35
C ARG A 194 -1.62 -23.92 14.27
N ILE A 195 -0.95 -22.78 14.38
CA ILE A 195 0.16 -22.58 15.31
C ILE A 195 -0.29 -22.86 16.75
N LYS A 196 -1.44 -22.30 17.16
CA LYS A 196 -2.03 -22.53 18.48
C LYS A 196 -2.28 -24.01 18.75
N ASN A 197 -2.81 -24.74 17.78
CA ASN A 197 -3.06 -26.18 17.90
C ASN A 197 -1.76 -27.01 18.01
N LEU A 198 -0.66 -26.56 17.38
CA LEU A 198 0.65 -27.21 17.49
C LEU A 198 1.30 -26.97 18.85
N LEU A 199 1.09 -25.79 19.45
CA LEU A 199 1.66 -25.42 20.75
C LEU A 199 0.85 -25.96 21.95
N LEU A 200 -0.47 -26.13 21.79
CA LEU A 200 -1.40 -26.59 22.83
C LEU A 200 -0.96 -27.86 23.61
N PRO A 201 -0.41 -28.92 22.96
CA PRO A 201 0.09 -30.09 23.66
C PRO A 201 1.27 -29.81 24.62
N TRP A 202 2.01 -28.73 24.38
CA TRP A 202 3.22 -28.37 25.11
C TRP A 202 2.92 -27.44 26.29
N THR A 203 1.74 -26.81 26.30
CA THR A 203 1.30 -25.91 27.39
C THR A 203 0.62 -26.64 28.55
N HIS A 204 0.42 -27.95 28.44
CA HIS A 204 -0.20 -28.81 29.47
C HIS A 204 0.78 -29.78 30.15
N LEU A 205 2.08 -29.61 29.92
CA LEU A 205 3.18 -30.22 30.68
C LEU A 205 3.61 -29.29 31.81
#